data_AF-A0A6P1GPE1-F1
#
_entry.id   AF-A0A6P1GPE1-F1
#
_cell.length_a   1.000
_cell.length_b   1.000
_cell.length_c   1.000
_cell.angle_alpha   90.00
_cell.angle_beta   90.00
_cell.angle_gamma   90.00
#
_symmetry.space_group_name_H-M   'P 1'
#
loop_
_entity.id
_entity.type
_entity.pdbx_description
1 polymer ?
#
loop_
_entity_poly.entity_id
_entity_poly.type
_entity_poly.pdbx_seq_one_letter_code
_entity_poly.pdbx_strand_id
1 'polypeptide(L)' 'MPPIFATEPPEYREKLIAFGNSGYVALYRLDGDVVAILAVRHQKESGYP' A
#
# COMPACT_ATOMS: atom_id res chain seq x y z
N MET A 1 7.10 0.36 -28.94
CA MET A 1 8.10 0.37 -27.84
C MET A 1 7.50 1.13 -26.67
N PRO A 2 7.30 0.50 -25.50
CA PRO A 2 6.83 1.19 -24.29
C PRO A 2 7.96 2.01 -23.63
N PRO A 3 7.66 2.98 -22.76
CA PRO A 3 8.68 3.73 -22.02
C PRO A 3 9.42 2.83 -21.02
N ILE A 4 10.71 3.10 -20.85
CA ILE A 4 11.72 2.33 -20.10
C ILE A 4 11.52 2.29 -18.58
N PHE A 5 10.42 2.83 -18.04
CA PHE A 5 10.27 3.01 -16.59
C PHE A 5 9.28 2.08 -15.89
N ALA A 6 8.44 1.33 -16.59
CA ALA A 6 7.74 0.19 -15.97
C ALA A 6 7.01 -0.62 -17.04
N THR A 7 7.51 -1.81 -17.34
CA THR A 7 6.78 -2.84 -18.11
C THR A 7 6.03 -3.82 -17.20
N GLU A 8 6.18 -3.69 -15.88
CA GLU A 8 5.52 -4.55 -14.90
C GLU A 8 4.41 -3.78 -14.18
N PRO A 9 3.24 -4.41 -13.94
CA PRO A 9 2.21 -3.79 -13.15
C PRO A 9 2.79 -3.47 -11.77
N PRO A 10 2.55 -2.27 -11.24
CA PRO A 10 3.11 -1.89 -9.97
C PRO A 10 2.75 -2.87 -8.86
N GLU A 11 3.76 -3.39 -8.18
CA GLU A 11 3.58 -4.26 -7.01
C GLU A 11 2.95 -3.46 -5.87
N TYR A 12 1.62 -3.50 -5.80
CA TYR A 12 0.88 -2.96 -4.67
C TYR A 12 0.99 -3.91 -3.49
N ARG A 13 1.34 -3.36 -2.33
CA ARG A 13 1.51 -4.11 -1.10
C ARG A 13 0.66 -3.50 0.00
N GLU A 14 0.13 -4.35 0.86
CA GLU A 14 -0.61 -3.93 2.05
C GLU A 14 0.27 -4.10 3.29
N LYS A 15 0.18 -3.15 4.21
CA LYS A 15 0.83 -3.23 5.53
C LYS A 15 -0.17 -2.96 6.63
N LEU A 16 -0.29 -3.92 7.54
CA LEU A 16 -1.00 -3.74 8.79
C LEU A 16 -0.17 -2.87 9.75
N ILE A 17 -0.84 -1.89 10.33
CA ILE A 17 -0.29 -0.96 11.31
C ILE A 17 -1.09 -1.13 12.60
N ALA A 18 -0.47 -1.72 13.61
CA ALA A 18 -1.06 -1.88 14.93
C ALA A 18 -1.03 -0.54 15.69
N PHE A 19 -2.04 0.29 15.45
CA PHE A 19 -2.19 1.61 16.08
C PHE A 19 -3.63 1.86 16.50
N GLY A 20 -3.82 2.41 17.70
CA GLY A 20 -5.13 2.66 18.28
C GLY A 20 -5.89 1.37 18.64
N ASN A 21 -7.20 1.48 18.79
CA ASN A 21 -8.07 0.37 19.26
C ASN A 21 -8.37 -0.68 18.18
N SER A 22 -8.05 -0.41 16.92
CA SER A 22 -8.54 -1.23 15.82
C SER A 22 -7.64 -1.28 14.59
N GLY A 23 -6.45 -0.68 14.64
CA GLY A 23 -5.46 -0.81 13.58
C GLY A 23 -5.83 -0.15 12.24
N TYR A 24 -4.82 -0.05 11.40
CA TYR A 24 -4.92 0.54 10.07
C TYR A 24 -4.24 -0.36 9.04
N VAL A 25 -4.61 -0.17 7.78
CA VAL A 25 -3.98 -0.81 6.62
C VAL A 25 -3.50 0.27 5.69
N ALA A 26 -2.21 0.24 5.37
CA ALA A 26 -1.62 1.10 4.34
C ALA A 26 -1.46 0.30 3.05
N LEU A 27 -2.03 0.81 1.96
CA LEU A 27 -1.71 0.37 0.61
C LEU A 27 -0.54 1.21 0.11
N TYR A 28 0.56 0.56 -0.26
CA TYR A 28 1.76 1.24 -0.69
C TYR A 28 2.40 0.56 -1.90
N ARG A 29 3.33 1.28 -2.52
CA ARG A 29 4.22 0.79 -3.57
C ARG A 29 5.64 1.19 -3.24
N LEU A 30 6.58 0.33 -3.60
CA LEU A 30 8.01 0.65 -3.60
C LEU A 30 8.42 1.12 -4.99
N ASP A 31 9.11 2.25 -5.05
CA ASP A 31 9.71 2.80 -6.26
C ASP A 31 11.19 3.09 -5.96
N GLY A 32 12.04 2.08 -6.13
CA GLY A 32 13.43 2.11 -5.68
C GLY A 32 13.52 2.30 -4.16
N ASP A 33 14.09 3.42 -3.74
CA ASP A 33 14.24 3.81 -2.33
C ASP A 33 13.02 4.59 -1.79
N VAL A 34 12.04 4.89 -2.64
CA VAL A 34 10.85 5.68 -2.29
C VAL A 34 9.69 4.74 -1.96
N VAL A 35 9.00 5.03 -0.85
CA VAL A 35 7.75 4.37 -0.48
C VAL A 35 6.59 5.34 -0.75
N ALA A 36 5.77 5.04 -1.76
CA ALA A 36 4.57 5.81 -2.05
C ALA A 36 3.37 5.20 -1.31
N ILE A 37 2.78 5.95 -0.37
CA ILE A 37 1.53 5.56 0.30
C ILE A 37 0.36 6.00 -0.56
N LEU A 38 -0.44 5.04 -1.01
CA LEU A 38 -1.55 5.27 -1.93
C LEU A 38 -2.88 5.46 -1.19
N ALA A 39 -3.05 4.74 -0.09
CA ALA A 39 -4.20 4.88 0.79
C ALA A 39 -3.85 4.41 2.19
N VAL A 40 -4.49 5.01 3.18
CA VAL A 40 -4.53 4.53 4.57
C VAL A 40 -5.99 4.35 4.94
N ARG A 41 -6.36 3.15 5.38
CA ARG A 41 -7.74 2.80 5.76
C ARG A 41 -7.75 2.22 7.16
N HIS A 42 -8.84 2.44 7.89
CA HIS A 42 -9.03 1.76 9.16
C HIS A 42 -9.35 0.27 8.92
N GLN A 43 -8.86 -0.67 9.74
CA GLN A 43 -9.08 -2.12 9.48
C GLN A 43 -10.57 -2.47 9.40
N LYS A 44 -11.41 -1.82 10.24
CA LYS A 44 -12.88 -1.96 10.19
C LYS A 44 -13.50 -1.54 8.85
N GLU A 45 -12.91 -0.57 8.16
CA GLU A 45 -13.39 -0.10 6.86
C GLU A 45 -12.83 -0.95 5.70
N SER A 46 -11.74 -1.67 5.95
CA SER A 46 -11.05 -2.49 4.96
C SER A 46 -11.50 -3.96 4.97
N GLY A 47 -12.51 -4.31 5.77
CA GLY A 47 -13.06 -5.66 5.84
C GLY A 47 -12.17 -6.68 6.56
N TYR A 48 -11.21 -6.20 7.37
CA TYR A 48 -10.51 -7.07 8.31
C TYR A 48 -11.44 -7.43 9.48
N PRO A 49 -11.35 -8.65 10.03
CA PRO A 49 -12.22 -9.11 11.12
C PRO A 49 -12.12 -8.24 12.38
#